data_AF-A0A1A9ATH4-F1
#
_entry.id   AF-A0A1A9ATH4-F1
#
_cell.length_a   1.000
_cell.length_b   1.000
_cell.length_c   1.000
_cell.angle_alpha   90.00
_cell.angle_beta   90.00
_cell.angle_gamma   90.00
#
_symmetry.space_group_name_H-M   'P 1'
#
loop_
_entity.id
_entity.type
_entity.pdbx_description
1 polymer ?
#
loop_
_entity_poly.entity_id
_entity_poly.type
_entity_poly.pdbx_seq_one_letter_code
_entity_poly.pdbx_strand_id
1 'polypeptide(L)' 'MHDFSSDYGNYKIDLANSNAACNANYENNLDNYVDNYKSVYSYCKIEQKKDKHCEEFHKFFTDKKYAELSILSCVLEVAS' A
#
# COMPACT_ATOMS: atom_id res chain seq x y z
N MET A 1 10.73 -7.52 -9.85
CA MET A 1 10.68 -6.69 -8.63
C MET A 1 9.68 -5.59 -8.93
N HIS A 2 8.52 -5.59 -8.26
CA HIS A 2 7.48 -4.57 -8.49
C HIS A 2 7.98 -3.23 -7.93
N ASP A 3 7.93 -2.17 -8.73
CA ASP A 3 8.38 -0.84 -8.31
C ASP A 3 7.29 -0.15 -7.48
N PHE A 4 7.27 -0.46 -6.19
CA PHE A 4 6.34 0.13 -5.22
C PHE A 4 6.46 1.67 -5.11
N SER A 5 7.56 2.27 -5.59
CA SER A 5 7.78 3.71 -5.50
C SER A 5 6.94 4.49 -6.52
N SER A 6 6.76 3.94 -7.72
CA SER A 6 5.87 4.49 -8.75
C SER A 6 4.40 4.39 -8.33
N ASP A 7 4.04 3.25 -7.74
CA ASP A 7 2.68 2.99 -7.25
C ASP A 7 2.32 3.90 -6.07
N TYR A 8 3.27 4.19 -5.17
CA TYR A 8 3.06 5.09 -4.03
C TYR A 8 2.66 6.52 -4.44
N GLY A 9 3.17 7.03 -5.58
CA GLY A 9 2.80 8.36 -6.09
C GLY A 9 1.33 8.44 -6.52
N ASN A 10 0.84 7.38 -7.16
CA ASN A 10 -0.56 7.27 -7.60
C ASN A 10 -1.50 7.06 -6.42
N TYR A 11 -1.19 6.12 -5.51
CA TYR A 11 -2.00 5.87 -4.32
C TYR A 11 -1.94 7.00 -3.29
N LYS A 12 -0.98 7.94 -3.38
CA LYS A 12 -0.96 9.16 -2.55
C LYS A 12 -2.11 10.11 -2.86
N ILE A 13 -2.54 10.17 -4.11
CA ILE A 13 -3.71 10.94 -4.54
C ILE A 13 -4.97 10.27 -4.01
N ASP A 14 -4.99 8.93 -3.94
CA ASP A 14 -6.10 8.14 -3.41
C ASP A 14 -6.16 8.18 -1.87
N LEU A 15 -5.01 8.23 -1.18
CA LEU A 15 -4.86 8.48 0.27
C LEU A 15 -5.50 9.79 0.72
N ALA A 16 -5.49 10.83 -0.12
CA ALA A 16 -6.12 12.11 0.18
C ALA A 16 -7.66 12.02 0.15
N ASN A 17 -8.21 10.98 -0.49
CA ASN A 17 -9.64 10.72 -0.62
C ASN A 17 -9.98 9.31 -0.10
N SER A 18 -9.50 8.93 1.10
CA SER A 18 -9.91 7.66 1.71
C SER A 18 -11.43 7.55 1.72
N ASN A 19 -12.00 6.46 1.19
CA ASN A 19 -13.43 6.25 0.88
C ASN A 19 -13.97 6.88 -0.42
N ALA A 20 -13.11 7.25 -1.36
CA ALA A 20 -13.55 7.52 -2.72
C ALA A 20 -14.28 6.29 -3.29
N ALA A 21 -15.30 6.56 -4.09
CA ALA A 21 -15.99 5.51 -4.81
C ALA A 21 -15.06 4.94 -5.89
N CYS A 22 -15.04 3.61 -6.06
CA CYS A 22 -14.15 2.91 -6.98
C CYS A 22 -14.87 1.75 -7.67
N ASN A 23 -14.37 1.32 -8.83
CA ASN A 23 -14.86 0.09 -9.46
C ASN A 23 -14.16 -1.15 -8.88
N ALA A 24 -14.78 -2.33 -9.07
CA ALA A 24 -14.30 -3.59 -8.52
C ALA A 24 -12.87 -3.96 -8.97
N ASN A 25 -12.46 -3.59 -10.19
CA ASN A 25 -11.10 -3.87 -10.65
C ASN A 25 -10.07 -3.01 -9.89
N TYR A 26 -10.41 -1.75 -9.62
CA TYR A 26 -9.57 -0.88 -8.82
C TYR A 26 -9.50 -1.35 -7.36
N GLU A 27 -10.64 -1.71 -6.75
CA GLU A 27 -10.71 -2.28 -5.40
C GLU A 27 -9.79 -3.50 -5.24
N ASN A 28 -9.91 -4.47 -6.14
CA ASN A 28 -9.04 -5.66 -6.14
C ASN A 28 -7.55 -5.32 -6.24
N ASN A 29 -7.19 -4.32 -7.06
CA ASN A 29 -5.80 -3.88 -7.18
C ASN A 29 -5.30 -3.20 -5.90
N LEU A 30 -6.16 -2.40 -5.25
CA LEU A 30 -5.84 -1.73 -3.98
C LEU A 30 -5.66 -2.74 -2.85
N ASP A 31 -6.56 -3.72 -2.73
CA ASP A 31 -6.45 -4.78 -1.72
C ASP A 31 -5.16 -5.58 -1.88
N ASN A 32 -4.84 -5.97 -3.12
CA ASN A 32 -3.59 -6.66 -3.43
C ASN A 32 -2.36 -5.81 -3.06
N TYR A 33 -2.40 -4.50 -3.30
CA TYR A 33 -1.33 -3.59 -2.91
C TYR A 33 -1.17 -3.54 -1.38
N VAL A 34 -2.28 -3.38 -0.65
CA VAL A 34 -2.29 -3.30 0.81
C VAL A 34 -1.77 -4.58 1.45
N ASP A 35 -2.17 -5.74 0.95
CA ASP A 35 -1.72 -7.04 1.45
C ASP A 35 -0.23 -7.27 1.19
N ASN A 36 0.25 -6.92 0.00
CA ASN A 36 1.69 -6.95 -0.29
C ASN A 36 2.47 -6.01 0.62
N TYR A 37 1.99 -4.79 0.83
CA TYR A 37 2.62 -3.83 1.73
C TYR A 37 2.70 -4.34 3.17
N LYS A 38 1.60 -4.91 3.71
CA LYS A 38 1.57 -5.53 5.04
C LYS A 38 2.58 -6.67 5.16
N SER A 39 2.67 -7.52 4.13
CA SER A 39 3.61 -8.64 4.08
C SER A 39 5.06 -8.17 4.12
N VAL A 40 5.44 -7.22 3.25
CA VAL A 40 6.80 -6.66 3.23
C VAL A 40 7.12 -5.92 4.53
N TYR A 41 6.17 -5.17 5.09
CA TYR A 41 6.35 -4.53 6.38
C TYR A 41 6.59 -5.54 7.50
N SER A 42 5.80 -6.62 7.57
CA SER A 42 6.00 -7.68 8.56
C SER A 42 7.40 -8.30 8.44
N TYR A 43 7.79 -8.67 7.22
CA TYR A 43 9.11 -9.22 6.93
C TYR A 43 10.25 -8.28 7.35
N CYS A 44 10.18 -7.00 6.99
CA CYS A 44 11.27 -6.07 7.24
C CYS A 44 11.29 -5.46 8.65
N LYS A 45 10.12 -5.14 9.23
CA LYS A 45 10.01 -4.41 10.50
C LYS A 45 9.68 -5.31 11.69
N ILE A 46 8.84 -6.34 11.52
CA ILE A 46 8.46 -7.25 12.61
C ILE A 46 9.49 -8.38 12.74
N GLU A 47 9.81 -9.05 11.64
CA GLU A 47 10.85 -10.09 11.63
C GLU A 47 12.28 -9.52 11.58
N GLN A 48 12.41 -8.20 11.37
CA GLN A 48 13.68 -7.46 11.41
C GLN A 48 14.75 -7.99 10.42
N LYS A 49 14.31 -8.41 9.24
CA LYS A 49 15.20 -8.85 8.17
C LYS A 49 16.02 -7.65 7.65
N LYS A 50 17.26 -7.92 7.23
CA LYS A 50 18.25 -6.89 6.87
C LYS A 50 18.85 -7.09 5.48
N ASP A 51 18.12 -7.76 4.60
CA ASP A 51 18.54 -7.88 3.21
C ASP A 51 18.32 -6.57 2.44
N LYS A 52 18.84 -6.53 1.21
CA LYS A 52 18.75 -5.36 0.32
C LYS A 52 17.31 -4.93 0.06
N HIS A 53 16.36 -5.87 0.05
CA HIS A 53 14.96 -5.54 -0.16
C HIS A 53 14.42 -4.71 1.02
N CYS A 54 14.76 -5.07 2.25
CA CYS A 54 14.39 -4.28 3.42
C CYS A 54 15.13 -2.94 3.53
N GLU A 55 16.38 -2.85 3.06
CA GLU A 55 17.07 -1.56 2.96
C GLU A 55 16.34 -0.60 2.01
N GLU A 56 15.90 -1.09 0.86
CA GLU A 56 15.12 -0.31 -0.10
C GLU A 56 13.76 0.06 0.48
N PHE A 57 13.06 -0.89 1.09
CA PHE A 57 11.79 -0.65 1.76
C PHE A 57 11.91 0.48 2.79
N HIS A 58 12.93 0.48 3.64
CA HIS A 58 13.13 1.53 4.66
C HIS A 58 13.46 2.90 4.07
N LYS A 59 14.12 2.98 2.90
CA LYS A 59 14.38 4.25 2.22
C LYS A 59 13.08 4.92 1.78
N PHE A 60 12.10 4.13 1.33
CA PHE A 60 10.84 4.65 0.81
C PHE A 60 9.73 4.73 1.87
N PHE A 61 9.72 3.83 2.85
CA PHE A 61 8.63 3.65 3.80
C PHE A 61 9.11 3.79 5.24
N THR A 62 8.75 4.93 5.85
CA THR A 62 8.92 5.18 7.29
C THR A 62 7.70 4.68 8.07
N ASP A 63 7.85 4.54 9.39
CA ASP A 63 6.82 3.93 10.25
C ASP A 63 5.48 4.68 10.23
N LYS A 64 5.50 6.00 10.01
CA LYS A 64 4.27 6.80 9.84
C LYS A 64 3.42 6.33 8.65
N LYS A 65 4.07 5.86 7.58
CA LYS A 65 3.38 5.38 6.39
C LYS A 65 2.70 4.02 6.59
N TYR A 66 3.08 3.25 7.62
CA TYR A 66 2.44 1.96 7.86
C TYR A 66 0.97 2.13 8.25
N ALA A 67 0.69 2.99 9.21
CA ALA A 67 -0.68 3.25 9.66
C ALA A 67 -1.54 3.80 8.51
N GLU A 68 -0.97 4.63 7.64
CA GLU A 68 -1.67 5.23 6.49
C GLU A 68 -1.94 4.23 5.37
N LEU A 69 -0.93 3.44 4.98
CA LEU A 69 -1.02 2.54 3.82
C LEU A 69 -1.71 1.21 4.12
N SER A 70 -1.61 0.72 5.36
CA SER A 70 -2.20 -0.58 5.74
C SER A 70 -3.72 -0.56 5.88
N ILE A 71 -4.32 0.63 5.90
CA ILE A 71 -5.77 0.86 6.03
C ILE A 71 -6.38 1.43 4.76
N LEU A 72 -5.62 1.53 3.67
CA LEU A 72 -6.15 2.02 2.41
C LEU A 72 -7.30 1.13 1.94
N SER A 73 -8.40 1.78 1.58
CA SER A 73 -9.58 1.15 1.02
C SER A 73 -10.35 2.16 0.19
N CYS A 74 -11.25 1.65 -0.66
CA CYS A 74 -12.22 2.45 -1.41
C CYS A 74 -13.62 1.86 -1.25
N VAL A 75 -14.64 2.62 -1.63
CA VAL A 75 -16.03 2.17 -1.56
C VAL A 75 -16.46 1.71 -2.94
N LEU A 76 -16.85 0.45 -3.09
CA LEU A 76 -17.31 -0.06 -4.37
C LEU A 76 -18.52 0.75 -4.88
N GLU A 77 -18.41 1.33 -6.07
CA GLU A 77 -19.52 1.93 -6.79
C GLU A 77 -20.51 0.83 -7.16
N VAL A 78 -21.64 0.80 -6.45
CA VAL A 78 -22.78 0.00 -6.88
C VAL A 78 -23.42 0.75 -8.04
N ALA A 79 -23.37 0.19 -9.25
CA ALA A 79 -24.07 0.75 -10.39
C ALA A 79 -25.57 0.90 -10.05
N SER A 80 -26.01 2.15 -9.92
CA SER A 80 -27.40 2.56 -9.68
C SER A 80 -28.26 2.46 -10.93
#